data_AF-A0A3M3APH2-F1
#
_entry.id   AF-A0A3M3APH2-F1
#
_cell.length_a   1.000
_cell.length_b   1.000
_cell.length_c   1.000
_cell.angle_alpha   90.00
_cell.angle_beta   90.00
_cell.angle_gamma   90.00
#
_symmetry.space_group_name_H-M   'P 1'
#
loop_
_entity.id
_entity.type
_entity.pdbx_description
1 polymer ?
#
loop_
_entity_poly.entity_id
_entity_poly.type
_entity_poly.pdbx_seq_one_letter_code
_entity_poly.pdbx_strand_id
1 'polypeptide(L)' 'QRYWHEEELKQAQTAFRIAQSRYEAGAEDLLTVLETQRTLYLAQDVSVQLRLARVQTSIALYKALGGGWQVR' A
#
# COMPACT_ATOMS: atom_id res chain seq x y z
N GLN A 1 0.47 1.14 -13.57
CA GLN A 1 1.14 1.47 -12.29
C GLN A 1 0.40 0.88 -11.08
N ARG A 2 -0.91 1.13 -10.89
CA ARG A 2 -1.68 0.62 -9.73
C ARG A 2 -1.58 -0.88 -9.45
N TYR A 3 -1.74 -1.70 -10.50
CA TYR A 3 -1.65 -3.16 -10.42
C TYR A 3 -0.33 -3.63 -9.79
N TRP A 4 0.78 -2.97 -10.15
CA TRP A 4 2.11 -3.33 -9.62
C TRP A 4 2.24 -3.04 -8.12
N HIS A 5 1.65 -1.94 -7.62
CA HIS A 5 1.67 -1.63 -6.19
C HIS A 5 0.77 -2.54 -5.37
N GLU A 6 -0.37 -2.94 -5.92
CA GLU A 6 -1.24 -3.94 -5.28
C GLU A 6 -0.56 -5.31 -5.22
N GLU A 7 0.12 -5.69 -6.29
CA GLU A 7 0.92 -6.93 -6.33
C GLU A 7 2.11 -6.86 -5.36
N GLU A 8 2.83 -5.74 -5.31
CA GLU A 8 3.92 -5.50 -4.36
C GLU A 8 3.45 -5.67 -2.90
N LEU A 9 2.32 -5.06 -2.54
CA LEU A 9 1.73 -5.20 -1.21
C LEU A 9 1.40 -6.67 -0.90
N LYS A 10 0.81 -7.39 -1.85
CA LYS A 10 0.45 -8.81 -1.69
C LYS A 10 1.68 -9.70 -1.53
N GLN A 11 2.74 -9.42 -2.30
CA GLN A 11 4.01 -10.14 -2.21
C GLN A 11 4.70 -9.87 -0.87
N ALA A 12 4.74 -8.61 -0.42
CA ALA A 12 5.29 -8.25 0.89
C ALA A 12 4.53 -8.90 2.06
N GLN A 13 3.18 -8.95 1.99
CA GLN A 13 2.36 -9.67 2.97
C GLN A 13 2.68 -11.17 2.99
N THR A 14 2.91 -11.77 1.81
CA THR A 14 3.24 -13.19 1.69
C THR A 14 4.63 -13.48 2.25
N ALA A 15 5.62 -12.65 1.91
CA ALA A 15 6.98 -12.75 2.43
C ALA A 15 7.02 -12.67 3.96
N PHE A 16 6.33 -11.69 4.55
CA PHE A 16 6.23 -11.56 6.01
C PHE A 16 5.61 -12.81 6.66
N ARG A 17 4.53 -13.34 6.09
CA ARG A 17 3.87 -14.55 6.61
C ARG A 17 4.79 -15.78 6.58
N ILE A 18 5.55 -15.92 5.50
CA ILE A 18 6.51 -17.02 5.35
C ILE A 18 7.65 -16.87 6.36
N ALA A 19 8.24 -15.68 6.47
CA ALA A 19 9.33 -15.41 7.42
C ALA A 19 8.87 -15.63 8.87
N GLN A 20 7.68 -15.15 9.24
CA GLN A 20 7.09 -15.37 10.55
C GLN A 20 6.89 -16.85 10.84
N SER A 21 6.31 -17.61 9.90
CA SER A 21 6.11 -19.05 10.08
C SER A 21 7.42 -19.83 10.22
N ARG A 22 8.46 -19.46 9.47
CA ARG A 22 9.79 -20.09 9.61
C ARG A 22 10.48 -19.72 10.92
N TYR A 23 10.35 -18.48 11.37
CA TYR A 23 10.87 -18.04 12.67
C TYR A 23 10.20 -18.81 13.83
N GLU A 24 8.87 -18.94 13.80
CA GLU A 24 8.11 -19.72 14.78
C GLU A 24 8.50 -21.21 14.78
N ALA A 25 8.87 -21.74 13.61
CA ALA A 25 9.40 -23.09 13.47
C ALA A 25 10.90 -23.21 13.86
N GLY A 26 11.57 -22.12 14.23
CA GLY A 26 12.99 -22.08 14.56
C GLY A 26 13.93 -22.23 13.36
N ALA A 27 13.43 -22.07 12.14
CA ALA A 27 14.15 -22.27 10.88
C ALA A 27 14.70 -20.98 10.25
N GLU A 28 14.45 -19.81 10.86
CA GLU A 28 14.81 -18.49 10.35
C GLU A 28 15.11 -17.54 11.53
N ASP A 29 15.95 -16.51 11.31
CA ASP A 29 16.27 -15.50 12.31
C ASP A 29 15.17 -14.41 12.41
N LEU A 30 15.01 -13.81 13.59
CA LEU A 30 14.12 -12.69 13.85
C LEU A 30 14.45 -11.50 12.93
N LEU A 31 15.72 -11.34 12.54
CA LEU A 31 16.14 -10.29 11.63
C LEU A 31 15.40 -10.36 10.28
N THR A 32 15.22 -11.56 9.72
CA THR A 32 14.47 -11.76 8.46
C THR A 32 12.99 -11.39 8.62
N VAL A 33 12.40 -11.68 9.79
CA VAL A 33 11.01 -11.28 10.10
C VAL A 33 10.90 -9.75 10.12
N LEU A 34 11.83 -9.06 10.78
CA LEU A 34 11.82 -7.60 10.87
C LEU A 34 12.07 -6.93 9.51
N GLU A 35 12.92 -7.50 8.67
CA GLU A 35 13.15 -7.01 7.31
C GLU A 35 11.89 -7.15 6.44
N THR A 36 11.26 -8.32 6.44
CA THR A 36 10.02 -8.54 5.69
C THR A 36 8.85 -7.71 6.23
N GLN A 37 8.80 -7.48 7.56
CA GLN A 37 7.84 -6.58 8.19
C GLN A 37 8.06 -5.13 7.76
N ARG A 38 9.31 -4.65 7.72
CA ARG A 38 9.65 -3.30 7.23
C ARG A 38 9.20 -3.13 5.78
N THR A 39 9.49 -4.10 4.91
CA THR A 39 9.08 -4.07 3.50
C THR A 39 7.55 -4.02 3.38
N LEU A 40 6.83 -4.82 4.17
CA LEU A 40 5.37 -4.76 4.22
C LEU A 40 4.85 -3.38 4.63
N TYR A 41 5.43 -2.77 5.67
CA TYR A 41 5.03 -1.42 6.09
C TYR A 41 5.24 -0.37 5.00
N LEU A 42 6.36 -0.42 4.27
CA LEU A 42 6.62 0.50 3.16
C LEU A 42 5.58 0.34 2.03
N ALA A 43 5.25 -0.90 1.65
CA ALA A 43 4.23 -1.16 0.63
C ALA A 43 2.83 -0.70 1.06
N GLN A 44 2.50 -0.83 2.35
CA GLN A 44 1.26 -0.31 2.92
C GLN A 44 1.20 1.21 2.87
N ASP A 45 2.28 1.90 3.23
CA ASP A 45 2.37 3.36 3.19
C ASP A 45 2.13 3.89 1.77
N VAL A 46 2.80 3.30 0.78
CA VAL A 46 2.57 3.62 -0.64
C VAL A 46 1.11 3.44 -1.06
N SER A 47 0.47 2.33 -0.63
CA SER A 47 -0.94 2.08 -0.92
C SER A 47 -1.86 3.17 -0.35
N VAL A 48 -1.59 3.64 0.88
CA VAL A 48 -2.33 4.74 1.50
C VAL A 48 -2.10 6.05 0.75
N GLN A 49 -0.86 6.37 0.38
CA GLN A 49 -0.54 7.57 -0.40
C GLN A 49 -1.24 7.56 -1.77
N LEU A 50 -1.29 6.43 -2.47
CA LEU A 50 -2.00 6.30 -3.73
C LEU A 50 -3.52 6.51 -3.57
N ARG A 51 -4.09 6.04 -2.46
CA ARG A 51 -5.50 6.30 -2.13
C ARG A 51 -5.74 7.78 -1.88
N LEU A 52 -4.86 8.45 -1.13
CA LEU A 52 -4.92 9.89 -0.89
C LEU A 52 -4.85 10.68 -2.20
N ALA A 53 -3.86 10.38 -3.04
CA ALA A 53 -3.68 11.03 -4.34
C ALA A 53 -4.94 10.88 -5.22
N ARG A 54 -5.57 9.71 -5.22
CA ARG A 54 -6.83 9.49 -5.96
C ARG A 54 -7.94 10.41 -5.47
N VAL A 55 -8.13 10.53 -4.16
CA VAL A 55 -9.17 11.41 -3.59
C VAL A 55 -8.88 12.87 -3.94
N GLN A 56 -7.63 13.30 -3.84
CA GLN A 56 -7.21 14.65 -4.23
C GLN A 56 -7.49 14.92 -5.72
N THR A 57 -7.16 13.97 -6.60
CA THR A 57 -7.47 14.07 -8.04
C THR A 57 -8.97 14.15 -8.29
N SER A 58 -9.79 13.39 -7.56
CA SER A 58 -11.26 13.50 -7.66
C SER A 58 -11.78 14.87 -7.24
N ILE A 59 -11.24 15.44 -6.17
CA ILE A 59 -11.57 16.81 -5.73
C ILE A 59 -11.14 17.84 -6.78
N ALA A 60 -9.92 17.71 -7.32
CA ALA A 60 -9.41 18.61 -8.34
C ALA A 60 -10.27 18.55 -9.62
N LEU A 61 -10.67 17.35 -10.05
CA LEU A 61 -11.57 17.16 -11.18
C LEU A 61 -12.94 17.80 -10.92
N TYR A 62 -13.52 17.59 -9.74
CA TYR A 62 -14.79 18.22 -9.36
C TYR A 62 -14.73 19.75 -9.43
N LYS A 63 -13.64 20.35 -8.92
CA LYS A 63 -13.39 21.79 -9.02
C LYS A 63 -13.21 22.25 -10.47
N ALA A 64 -12.43 21.53 -11.27
CA ALA A 64 -12.17 21.86 -12.68
C ALA A 64 -13.45 21.81 -13.54
N LEU A 65 -14.36 20.89 -13.25
CA LEU A 65 -15.67 20.77 -13.91
C LEU A 65 -16.69 21.82 -13.43
N GLY A 66 -16.27 22.81 -12.64
CA GLY A 66 -17.14 23.91 -12.23
C GLY A 66 -17.83 23.74 -10.89
N GLY A 67 -17.43 22.75 -10.08
CA GLY A 67 -17.79 22.67 -8.66
C GLY A 67 -19.30 22.68 -8.35
N GLY A 68 -20.15 22.30 -9.30
CA GLY A 68 -21.61 22.44 -9.18
C GLY A 68 -22.16 23.78 -9.68
N TRP A 69 -21.70 24.28 -10.84
CA TRP A 69 -22.31 25.42 -11.54
C TRP A 69 -23.78 25.13 -11.86
N GLN A 70 -24.67 25.36 -10.89
CA GLN A 70 -25.99 25.91 -11.20
C GLN A 70 -25.71 27.30 -11.77
N VAL A 71 -25.55 27.35 -13.08
CA VAL A 71 -25.73 28.58 -13.84
C VAL A 71 -27.17 29.02 -13.53
N ARG A 72 -27.29 30.04 -12.68
CA ARG A 72 -28.54 30.75 -12.46
C ARG A 72 -28.73 31.78 -13.56
#